data_AF-A0AAU9EIP3-F1
#
_entry.id   AF-A0AAU9EIP3-F1
#
_cell.length_a   1.000
_cell.length_b   1.000
_cell.length_c   1.000
_cell.angle_alpha   90.00
_cell.angle_beta   90.00
_cell.angle_gamma   90.00
#
_symmetry.space_group_name_H-M   'P 1'
#
loop_
_entity.id
_entity.type
_entity.pdbx_description
1 polymer ?
#
loop_
_entity_poly.entity_id
_entity_poly.type
_entity_poly.pdbx_seq_one_letter_code
_entity_poly.pdbx_strand_id
1 'polypeptide(L)' 'MEPKRNPAKRPGLAGPNAAQKPGGFSGKTKFEGYGEEMIEKTVSQSGSSGRVYLPPEWVGKNVKIIRLN' A
#
# COMPACT_ATOMS: atom_id res chain seq x y z
N MET A 1 11.17 -36.58 -46.51
CA MET A 1 10.41 -36.50 -45.24
C MET A 1 11.16 -35.56 -44.31
N GLU A 2 10.86 -34.26 -44.40
CA GLU A 2 11.48 -33.24 -43.55
C GLU A 2 10.82 -33.19 -42.16
N PRO A 3 11.60 -33.00 -41.08
CA PRO A 3 11.06 -32.89 -39.74
C PRO A 3 10.40 -31.52 -39.51
N LYS A 4 9.21 -31.53 -38.92
CA LYS A 4 8.42 -30.33 -38.60
C LYS A 4 9.16 -29.42 -37.62
N ARG A 5 9.56 -28.23 -38.08
CA ARG A 5 10.09 -27.13 -37.27
C ARG A 5 8.95 -26.58 -36.39
N ASN A 6 8.97 -26.84 -35.09
CA ASN A 6 8.00 -26.31 -34.13
C ASN A 6 8.41 -24.89 -33.68
N PRO A 7 7.65 -23.82 -33.97
CA PRO A 7 8.06 -22.45 -33.67
C PRO A 7 7.29 -21.89 -32.46
N ALA A 8 7.75 -22.16 -31.23
CA ALA A 8 7.42 -21.31 -30.07
C ALA A 8 8.14 -21.78 -28.78
N LYS A 9 9.47 -21.72 -28.76
CA LYS A 9 10.18 -21.55 -27.49
C LYS A 9 10.17 -20.04 -27.18
N ARG A 10 9.19 -19.57 -26.41
CA ARG A 10 9.27 -18.27 -25.74
C ARG A 10 9.64 -18.52 -24.28
N PRO A 11 10.91 -18.34 -23.86
CA PRO A 11 11.24 -18.23 -22.45
C PRO A 11 11.01 -16.78 -22.00
N GLY A 12 10.33 -16.61 -20.87
CA GLY A 12 10.02 -15.31 -20.27
C GLY A 12 8.51 -15.07 -20.25
N LEU A 13 7.85 -14.86 -19.11
CA LEU A 13 8.29 -14.12 -17.94
C LEU A 13 7.69 -14.79 -16.69
N ALA A 14 8.52 -15.48 -15.90
CA ALA A 14 8.23 -15.66 -14.49
C ALA A 14 8.41 -14.28 -13.85
N GLY A 15 7.33 -13.50 -13.78
CA GLY A 15 7.33 -12.28 -13.00
C GLY A 15 7.52 -12.67 -11.52
N PRO A 16 8.54 -12.16 -10.82
CA PRO A 16 8.63 -12.37 -9.39
C PRO A 16 7.57 -11.47 -8.76
N ASN A 17 6.36 -11.99 -8.57
CA ASN A 17 5.48 -11.42 -7.55
C ASN A 17 6.03 -11.89 -6.20
N ALA A 18 7.19 -11.34 -5.85
CA ALA A 18 7.68 -11.29 -4.50
C ALA A 18 6.60 -10.56 -3.72
N ALA A 19 5.70 -11.33 -3.12
CA ALA A 19 4.90 -10.90 -2.00
C ALA A 19 5.90 -10.47 -0.93
N GLN A 20 6.27 -9.19 -0.98
CA GLN A 20 6.99 -8.51 0.06
C GLN A 20 6.07 -8.56 1.26
N LYS A 21 6.25 -9.60 2.08
CA LYS A 21 5.68 -9.70 3.41
C LYS A 21 6.13 -8.42 4.11
N PRO A 22 5.24 -7.45 4.41
CA PRO A 22 5.67 -6.22 5.05
C PRO A 22 6.33 -6.65 6.36
N GLY A 23 7.62 -6.36 6.47
CA GLY A 23 8.45 -6.77 7.59
C GLY A 23 7.72 -6.43 8.88
N GLY A 24 7.50 -7.44 9.72
CA GLY A 24 6.90 -7.26 11.02
C GLY A 24 7.79 -6.33 11.83
N PHE A 25 7.36 -5.07 11.98
CA PHE A 25 7.88 -4.17 12.98
C PHE A 25 7.45 -4.72 14.35
N SER A 26 8.24 -5.62 14.92
CA SER A 26 8.03 -6.17 16.26
C SER A 26 8.53 -5.25 17.39
N GLY A 27 8.98 -4.04 17.05
CA GLY A 27 9.34 -3.00 18.01
C GLY A 27 8.16 -2.08 18.32
N LYS A 28 7.88 -1.86 19.61
CA LYS A 28 7.01 -0.77 20.05
C LYS A 28 7.63 0.54 19.58
N THR A 29 6.97 1.23 18.64
CA THR A 29 7.44 2.52 18.11
C THR A 29 6.64 3.64 18.77
N LYS A 30 7.33 4.59 19.42
CA LYS A 30 6.72 5.81 19.96
C LYS A 30 6.76 6.88 18.88
N PHE A 31 5.60 7.43 18.53
CA PHE A 31 5.51 8.61 17.66
C PHE A 31 5.20 9.83 18.54
N GLU A 32 6.02 10.87 18.44
CA GLU A 32 5.76 12.17 19.04
C GLU A 32 5.53 13.17 17.90
N GLY A 33 4.38 13.84 17.95
CA GLY A 33 3.98 14.84 16.96
C GLY A 33 3.44 16.07 17.64
N TYR A 34 3.81 17.23 17.15
CA TYR A 34 3.22 18.51 17.53
C TYR A 34 2.16 18.87 16.48
N GLY A 35 0.94 19.14 16.93
CA GLY A 35 -0.20 19.49 16.08
C GLY A 35 -1.27 20.16 16.92
N GLU A 36 -2.20 20.85 16.25
CA GLU A 36 -3.30 21.55 16.92
C GLU A 36 -4.39 20.57 17.39
N GLU A 37 -4.65 19.52 16.60
CA GLU A 37 -5.74 18.57 16.84
C GLU A 37 -5.38 17.15 16.38
N MET A 38 -5.90 16.13 17.08
CA MET A 38 -5.78 14.71 16.73
C MET A 38 -7.17 14.10 16.59
N ILE A 39 -7.46 13.50 15.43
CA ILE A 39 -8.72 12.80 15.17
C ILE A 39 -8.42 11.34 14.78
N GLU A 40 -9.12 10.40 15.41
CA GLU A 40 -9.13 9.00 14.99
C GLU A 40 -10.29 8.74 14.01
N LYS A 41 -9.98 8.11 12.87
CA LYS A 41 -10.96 7.75 11.84
C LYS A 41 -10.68 6.34 11.35
N THR A 42 -11.74 5.54 11.20
CA THR A 42 -11.64 4.25 10.52
C THR A 42 -11.55 4.44 9.01
N VAL A 43 -10.61 3.74 8.39
CA VAL A 43 -10.46 3.74 6.93
C VAL A 43 -11.67 3.03 6.31
N SER A 44 -12.39 3.72 5.43
CA SER A 44 -13.52 3.14 4.70
C SER A 44 -13.05 2.55 3.37
N GLN A 45 -13.61 1.42 2.94
CA GLN A 45 -13.27 0.81 1.66
C GLN A 45 -13.74 1.69 0.50
N SER A 46 -12.89 1.86 -0.50
CA SER A 46 -13.27 2.46 -1.76
C SER A 46 -12.52 1.88 -2.95
N GLY A 47 -13.20 0.98 -3.66
CA GLY A 47 -12.60 0.20 -4.74
C GLY A 47 -11.39 -0.59 -4.25
N SER A 48 -10.25 -0.38 -4.90
CA SER A 48 -8.95 -0.97 -4.53
C SER A 48 -8.16 -0.18 -3.49
N SER A 49 -8.77 0.84 -2.85
CA SER A 49 -8.11 1.78 -1.94
C SER A 49 -8.92 2.04 -0.68
N GLY A 50 -8.29 2.59 0.36
CA GLY A 50 -8.97 3.11 1.54
C GLY A 50 -9.17 4.62 1.44
N ARG A 51 -10.31 5.14 1.92
CA ARG A 51 -10.57 6.58 2.04
C ARG A 51 -10.78 6.97 3.50
N VAL A 52 -10.24 8.12 3.87
CA VAL A 52 -10.50 8.79 5.15
C VAL A 52 -11.04 10.17 4.82
N TYR A 53 -12.23 10.50 5.34
CA TYR A 53 -12.82 11.82 5.19
C TYR A 53 -12.39 12.69 6.36
N LEU A 54 -11.67 13.76 6.04
CA LEU A 54 -11.23 14.77 7.00
C LEU A 54 -12.22 15.92 7.02
N PRO A 55 -12.29 16.68 8.12
CA PRO A 55 -13.14 17.86 8.18
C PRO A 55 -12.81 18.88 7.09
N PRO A 56 -13.80 19.66 6.60
CA PRO A 56 -13.59 20.63 5.53
C PRO A 56 -12.63 21.75 5.92
N GLU A 57 -12.53 22.11 7.20
CA GLU A 57 -11.58 23.13 7.67
C GLU A 57 -10.10 22.69 7.58
N TRP A 58 -9.83 21.40 7.33
CA TRP A 58 -8.48 20.88 7.08
C TRP A 58 -8.06 21.02 5.61
N VAL A 59 -8.94 21.49 4.72
CA VAL A 59 -8.58 21.75 3.32
C VAL A 59 -7.45 22.79 3.26
N GLY A 60 -6.35 22.42 2.60
CA GLY A 60 -5.13 23.23 2.51
C GLY A 60 -4.19 23.12 3.73
N LYS A 61 -4.50 22.27 4.73
CA LYS A 61 -3.62 21.99 5.87
C LYS A 61 -2.75 20.76 5.62
N ASN A 62 -1.66 20.65 6.37
CA ASN A 62 -0.74 19.51 6.31
C ASN A 62 -1.18 18.45 7.32
N VAL A 63 -1.40 17.22 6.86
CA VAL A 63 -1.94 16.12 7.67
C VAL A 63 -0.94 14.97 7.73
N LYS A 64 -0.72 14.41 8.92
CA LYS A 64 0.07 13.19 9.14
C LYS A 64 -0.89 12.05 9.53
N ILE A 65 -0.72 10.88 8.92
CA ILE A 65 -1.53 9.69 9.18
C ILE A 65 -0.62 8.60 9.75
N ILE A 66 -1.05 7.97 10.84
CA ILE A 66 -0.38 6.84 11.46
C ILE A 66 -1.35 5.66 11.42
N ARG A 67 -0.94 4.55 10.80
CA ARG A 67 -1.72 3.31 10.82
C ARG A 67 -1.49 2.61 12.17
N LEU A 68 -2.56 2.38 12.91
CA LEU A 68 -2.54 1.53 14.10
C LEU A 68 -2.70 0.05 13.68
N ASN A 69 -2.09 -0.87 14.43
CA ASN A 69 -2.19 -2.32 14.22
C ASN A 69 -3.05 -2.97 15.29
#